data_AF-A0A2S0K327-F1
#
_entry.id   AF-A0A2S0K327-F1
#
_cell.length_a   1.000
_cell.length_b   1.000
_cell.length_c   1.000
_cell.angle_alpha   90.00
_cell.angle_beta   90.00
_cell.angle_gamma   90.00
#
_symmetry.space_group_name_H-M   'P 1'
#
loop_
_entity.id
_entity.type
_entity.pdbx_description
1 polymer ?
#
loop_
_entity_poly.entity_id
_entity_poly.type
_entity_poly.pdbx_seq_one_letter_code
_entity_poly.pdbx_strand_id
1 'polypeptide(L)'
;MRVIICEDDISQRQFILNEIVQYANFHLPGTEVVLCASSGAEVLSYINQYPADCYFLDIDLEGIMCGLELASLIREKDSLANIIFVTMFADKLRLTFKYKIAAMDYIVKDPDKEIFQENLTLALNTAYQRYVSIGQQSDRVNMLQIKVGENIKNIKYANIYYLETATVAHKLRLHTKDGTYEFYGKLKDYEKLDSRFRRCHNSYLINIDYMIEFSPKERMLTMSNGHKCLVSFRYTKNITRVN
;
A
#
# COMPACT_ATOMS: atom_id res chain seq x y z
N MET A 1 -6.68 0.84 -7.93
CA MET A 1 -5.48 0.62 -8.75
C MET A 1 -5.35 1.77 -9.74
N ARG A 2 -4.27 2.55 -9.64
CA ARG A 2 -4.00 3.71 -10.48
C ARG A 2 -3.07 3.31 -11.62
N VAL A 3 -3.52 3.48 -12.85
CA VAL A 3 -2.85 3.02 -14.07
C VAL A 3 -2.24 4.21 -14.81
N ILE A 4 -1.02 4.06 -15.28
CA ILE A 4 -0.34 5.00 -16.18
C ILE A 4 -0.08 4.32 -17.52
N ILE A 5 -0.30 5.06 -18.61
CA ILE A 5 0.03 4.63 -19.98
C ILE A 5 1.08 5.61 -20.53
N CYS A 6 2.20 5.08 -21.03
CA CYS A 6 3.25 5.84 -21.69
C CYS A 6 3.53 5.27 -23.07
N GLU A 7 3.14 6.02 -24.08
CA GLU A 7 3.19 5.64 -25.50
C GLU A 7 3.25 6.96 -26.27
N ASP A 8 4.21 7.16 -27.15
CA ASP A 8 4.38 8.42 -27.89
C ASP A 8 3.38 8.54 -29.05
N ASP A 9 3.11 7.44 -29.76
CA ASP A 9 2.11 7.40 -30.82
C ASP A 9 0.69 7.62 -30.26
N ILE A 10 0.04 8.68 -30.75
CA ILE A 10 -1.28 9.11 -30.27
C ILE A 10 -2.35 8.04 -30.52
N SER A 11 -2.29 7.34 -31.66
CA SER A 11 -3.32 6.37 -32.05
C SER A 11 -3.23 5.11 -31.20
N GLN A 12 -2.01 4.62 -30.97
CA GLN A 12 -1.72 3.48 -30.12
C GLN A 12 -2.04 3.80 -28.65
N ARG A 13 -1.67 4.99 -28.18
CA ARG A 13 -1.99 5.44 -26.81
C ARG A 13 -3.50 5.48 -26.59
N GLN A 14 -4.25 6.03 -27.55
CA GLN A 14 -5.70 6.10 -27.48
C GLN A 14 -6.36 4.72 -27.53
N PHE A 15 -5.83 3.80 -28.36
CA PHE A 15 -6.31 2.43 -28.41
C PHE A 15 -6.13 1.74 -27.04
N ILE A 16 -4.91 1.75 -26.50
CA ILE A 16 -4.61 1.12 -25.20
C ILE A 16 -5.47 1.72 -24.08
N LEU A 17 -5.64 3.04 -24.07
CA LEU A 17 -6.52 3.74 -23.13
C LEU A 17 -7.96 3.23 -23.22
N ASN A 18 -8.53 3.18 -24.43
CA ASN A 18 -9.91 2.75 -24.65
C ASN A 18 -10.14 1.32 -24.19
N GLU A 19 -9.20 0.41 -24.50
CA GLU A 19 -9.31 -1.00 -24.10
C GLU A 19 -9.22 -1.18 -22.58
N ILE A 20 -8.24 -0.52 -21.95
CA ILE A 20 -8.06 -0.55 -20.49
C ILE A 20 -9.29 0.01 -19.77
N VAL A 21 -9.79 1.18 -20.20
CA VAL A 21 -10.94 1.84 -19.54
C VAL A 21 -12.22 1.03 -19.70
N GLN A 22 -12.49 0.52 -20.90
CA GLN A 22 -13.68 -0.32 -21.14
C GLN A 22 -13.65 -1.55 -20.24
N TYR A 23 -12.55 -2.31 -20.26
CA TYR A 23 -12.44 -3.52 -19.44
C TYR A 23 -12.51 -3.20 -17.93
N ALA A 24 -11.78 -2.18 -17.48
CA ALA A 24 -11.73 -1.81 -16.06
C ALA A 24 -13.10 -1.42 -15.50
N ASN A 25 -13.91 -0.69 -16.27
CA ASN A 25 -15.24 -0.24 -15.83
C ASN A 25 -16.19 -1.41 -15.52
N PHE A 26 -16.09 -2.52 -16.24
CA PHE A 26 -16.96 -3.67 -16.04
C PHE A 26 -16.38 -4.71 -15.07
N HIS A 27 -15.05 -4.84 -15.00
CA HIS A 27 -14.41 -5.98 -14.33
C HIS A 27 -13.55 -5.61 -13.12
N LEU A 28 -13.02 -4.38 -13.03
CA LEU A 28 -11.94 -4.04 -12.10
C LEU A 28 -12.29 -2.80 -11.26
N PRO A 29 -13.18 -2.93 -10.24
CA PRO A 29 -13.67 -1.80 -9.46
C PRO A 29 -12.53 -1.03 -8.77
N GLY A 30 -12.62 0.29 -8.79
CA GLY A 30 -11.59 1.17 -8.22
C GLY A 30 -10.29 1.21 -9.03
N THR A 31 -10.34 0.81 -10.30
CA THR A 31 -9.25 1.02 -11.27
C THR A 31 -9.50 2.29 -12.07
N GLU A 32 -8.48 3.15 -12.17
CA GLU A 32 -8.55 4.39 -12.95
C GLU A 32 -7.25 4.62 -13.72
N VAL A 33 -7.35 5.13 -14.95
CA VAL A 33 -6.19 5.62 -15.69
C VAL A 33 -5.94 7.07 -15.27
N VAL A 34 -4.82 7.30 -14.58
CA VAL A 34 -4.52 8.60 -13.95
C VAL A 34 -3.58 9.48 -14.78
N LEU A 35 -2.88 8.87 -15.75
CA LEU A 35 -2.02 9.58 -16.68
C LEU A 35 -1.91 8.83 -18.01
N CYS A 36 -2.02 9.57 -19.10
CA CYS A 36 -1.59 9.17 -20.44
C CYS A 36 -0.47 10.12 -20.87
N ALA A 37 0.75 9.60 -20.96
CA ALA A 37 1.95 10.37 -21.27
C ALA A 37 2.47 10.02 -22.67
N SER A 38 3.03 11.02 -23.34
CA SER A 38 3.80 10.84 -24.59
C SER A 38 5.28 10.63 -24.35
N SER A 39 5.77 10.87 -23.13
CA SER A 39 7.19 10.81 -22.82
C SER A 39 7.45 10.26 -21.41
N GLY A 40 8.60 9.62 -21.20
CA GLY A 40 8.98 9.14 -19.88
C GLY A 40 9.17 10.27 -18.85
N ALA A 41 9.53 11.48 -19.30
CA ALA A 41 9.69 12.64 -18.43
C ALA A 41 8.36 13.06 -17.76
N GLU A 42 7.24 13.00 -18.48
CA GLU A 42 5.91 13.26 -17.94
C GLU A 42 5.54 12.24 -16.86
N VAL A 43 5.81 10.96 -17.10
CA VAL A 43 5.59 9.88 -16.13
C VAL A 43 6.39 10.12 -14.86
N LEU A 44 7.68 10.42 -14.98
CA LEU A 44 8.56 10.68 -13.83
C LEU A 44 8.10 11.90 -13.02
N SER A 45 7.70 12.98 -13.70
CA SER A 45 7.16 14.18 -13.05
C SER A 45 5.91 13.85 -12.24
N TYR A 46 5.00 13.05 -12.81
CA TYR A 46 3.77 12.65 -12.14
C TYR A 46 4.03 11.77 -10.91
N ILE A 47 4.85 10.71 -11.05
CA ILE A 47 5.10 9.77 -9.94
C ILE A 47 5.94 10.35 -8.80
N ASN A 48 6.55 11.53 -9.01
CA ASN A 48 7.17 12.29 -7.92
C ASN A 48 6.14 12.91 -6.97
N GLN A 49 4.91 13.14 -7.46
CA GLN A 49 3.86 13.86 -6.72
C GLN A 49 2.72 12.93 -6.32
N TYR A 50 2.41 11.95 -7.16
CA TYR A 50 1.25 11.08 -7.00
C TYR A 50 1.63 9.60 -7.17
N PRO A 51 1.06 8.69 -6.37
CA PRO A 51 1.32 7.26 -6.53
C PRO A 51 0.64 6.69 -7.78
N ALA A 52 1.23 5.62 -8.33
CA ALA A 52 0.63 4.77 -9.35
C ALA A 52 1.06 3.31 -9.15
N ASP A 53 0.16 2.38 -9.48
CA ASP A 53 0.29 0.94 -9.15
C ASP A 53 0.65 0.08 -10.36
N CYS A 54 0.25 0.52 -11.57
CA CYS A 54 0.38 -0.24 -12.81
C CYS A 54 0.79 0.68 -13.97
N TYR A 55 1.71 0.22 -14.80
CA TYR A 55 2.34 1.00 -15.86
C TYR A 55 2.34 0.19 -17.15
N PHE A 56 1.70 0.72 -18.18
CA PHE A 56 1.80 0.24 -19.56
C PHE A 56 2.78 1.15 -20.30
N LEU A 57 3.93 0.61 -20.69
CA LEU A 57 5.04 1.39 -21.24
C LEU A 57 5.44 0.87 -22.61
N ASP A 58 5.53 1.74 -23.62
CA ASP A 58 6.35 1.43 -24.80
C ASP A 58 7.83 1.53 -24.42
N ILE A 59 8.64 0.64 -25.01
CA ILE A 59 10.09 0.67 -24.94
C ILE A 59 10.65 1.74 -25.88
N ASP A 60 10.06 1.90 -27.06
CA ASP A 60 10.58 2.76 -28.12
C ASP A 60 10.02 4.17 -28.06
N LEU A 61 10.11 4.79 -26.89
CA LEU A 61 9.69 6.17 -26.69
C LEU A 61 10.66 7.12 -27.40
N GLU A 62 10.12 8.04 -28.19
CA GLU A 62 10.86 9.19 -28.69
C GLU A 62 11.39 10.07 -27.54
N GLY A 63 12.59 10.62 -27.73
CA GLY A 63 13.21 11.58 -26.82
C GLY A 63 14.47 11.07 -26.11
N ILE A 64 14.71 11.58 -24.90
CA ILE A 64 15.98 11.39 -24.16
C ILE A 64 16.00 10.05 -23.41
N MET A 65 14.84 9.52 -23.03
CA MET A 65 14.71 8.34 -22.17
C MET A 65 13.84 7.30 -22.85
N CYS A 66 14.39 6.10 -23.03
CA CYS A 66 13.60 4.98 -23.54
C CYS A 66 12.77 4.32 -22.44
N GLY A 67 11.78 3.50 -22.81
CA GLY A 67 10.88 2.87 -21.84
C GLY A 67 11.56 1.91 -20.87
N LEU A 68 12.69 1.30 -21.26
CA LEU A 68 13.48 0.44 -20.36
C LEU A 68 14.13 1.25 -19.24
N GLU A 69 14.68 2.43 -19.55
CA GLU A 69 15.28 3.33 -18.56
C GLU A 69 14.21 3.90 -17.62
N LEU A 70 13.07 4.32 -18.19
CA LEU A 70 11.91 4.76 -17.42
C LEU A 70 11.46 3.67 -16.43
N ALA A 71 11.33 2.44 -16.90
CA ALA A 71 10.92 1.31 -16.07
C ALA A 71 11.94 1.00 -14.96
N SER A 72 13.24 1.13 -15.21
CA SER A 72 14.25 1.02 -14.16
C SER A 72 14.06 2.07 -13.07
N LEU A 73 13.80 3.33 -13.45
CA LEU A 73 13.55 4.42 -12.49
C LEU A 73 12.24 4.23 -11.71
N ILE A 74 11.18 3.73 -12.35
CA ILE A 74 9.94 3.35 -11.67
C ILE A 74 10.22 2.26 -10.64
N ARG A 75 10.97 1.23 -11.02
CA ARG A 75 11.30 0.10 -10.12
C ARG A 75 12.16 0.52 -8.92
N GLU A 76 13.06 1.48 -9.09
CA GLU A 76 13.84 2.06 -7.99
C GLU A 76 12.97 2.79 -6.97
N LYS A 77 11.91 3.46 -7.44
CA LYS A 77 10.94 4.16 -6.58
C LYS A 77 9.94 3.21 -5.93
N ASP A 78 9.48 2.21 -6.68
CA ASP A 78 8.48 1.25 -6.25
C ASP A 78 8.86 -0.18 -6.69
N SER A 79 9.34 -0.95 -5.72
CA SER A 79 9.73 -2.35 -5.91
C SER A 79 8.56 -3.30 -6.16
N LEU A 80 7.31 -2.86 -5.96
CA LEU A 80 6.09 -3.64 -6.15
C LEU A 80 5.25 -3.20 -7.35
N ALA A 81 5.61 -2.09 -8.01
CA ALA A 81 4.93 -1.60 -9.21
C ALA A 81 4.74 -2.71 -10.27
N ASN A 82 3.54 -2.81 -10.84
CA ASN A 82 3.27 -3.68 -11.97
C ASN A 82 3.70 -2.97 -13.26
N ILE A 83 4.79 -3.42 -13.87
CA ILE A 83 5.31 -2.85 -15.12
C ILE A 83 4.98 -3.82 -16.26
N ILE A 84 4.26 -3.34 -17.27
CA ILE A 84 3.85 -4.06 -18.47
C ILE A 84 4.44 -3.34 -19.66
N PHE A 85 5.27 -4.03 -20.43
CA PHE A 85 5.75 -3.46 -21.69
C PHE A 85 4.74 -3.72 -22.81
N VAL A 86 4.48 -2.72 -23.63
CA VAL A 86 3.63 -2.80 -24.82
C VAL A 86 4.39 -2.23 -25.99
N THR A 87 4.92 -3.05 -26.88
CA THR A 87 5.88 -2.57 -27.90
C THR A 87 5.86 -3.41 -29.18
N MET A 88 6.38 -2.88 -30.29
CA MET A 88 6.57 -3.66 -31.51
C MET A 88 7.83 -4.54 -31.48
N PHE A 89 8.76 -4.30 -30.54
CA PHE A 89 10.07 -4.93 -30.52
C PHE A 89 10.11 -6.21 -29.69
N ALA A 90 9.82 -7.36 -30.30
CA ALA A 90 9.86 -8.65 -29.59
C ALA A 90 11.28 -9.04 -29.08
N ASP A 91 12.33 -8.59 -29.78
CA ASP A 91 13.73 -8.89 -29.48
C ASP A 91 14.26 -8.17 -28.22
N LYS A 92 13.64 -7.04 -27.84
CA LYS A 92 14.00 -6.27 -26.63
C LYS A 92 13.59 -6.95 -25.32
N LEU A 93 12.83 -8.06 -25.34
CA LEU A 93 12.41 -8.81 -24.14
C LEU A 93 13.58 -9.17 -23.22
N ARG A 94 14.71 -9.63 -23.80
CA ARG A 94 15.91 -10.02 -23.03
C ARG A 94 16.49 -8.88 -22.22
N LEU A 95 16.29 -7.64 -22.67
CA LEU A 95 16.78 -6.45 -21.95
C LEU A 95 16.03 -6.26 -20.64
N THR A 96 14.75 -6.60 -20.55
CA THR A 96 13.98 -6.46 -19.29
C THR A 96 14.62 -7.23 -18.12
N PHE A 97 15.21 -8.40 -18.41
CA PHE A 97 16.00 -9.18 -17.45
C PHE A 97 17.38 -8.59 -17.18
N LYS A 98 18.08 -8.12 -18.21
CA LYS A 98 19.40 -7.47 -18.08
C LYS A 98 19.31 -6.25 -17.16
N TYR A 99 18.27 -5.45 -17.31
CA TYR A 99 17.99 -4.26 -16.49
C TYR A 99 17.30 -4.60 -15.15
N LYS A 100 17.04 -5.89 -14.87
CA LYS A 100 16.41 -6.39 -13.64
C LYS A 100 15.09 -5.68 -13.30
N ILE A 101 14.31 -5.36 -14.32
CA ILE A 101 13.07 -4.56 -14.20
C ILE A 101 11.99 -5.37 -13.46
N ALA A 102 12.04 -6.70 -13.55
CA ALA A 102 10.96 -7.57 -13.11
C ALA A 102 9.62 -7.11 -13.68
N ALA A 103 9.56 -6.99 -15.01
CA ALA A 103 8.32 -6.72 -15.72
C ALA A 103 7.32 -7.84 -15.40
N MET A 104 6.06 -7.45 -15.15
CA MET A 104 4.98 -8.39 -14.94
C MET A 104 4.60 -9.08 -16.24
N ASP A 105 4.58 -8.33 -17.35
CA ASP A 105 4.22 -8.85 -18.66
C ASP A 105 4.93 -8.07 -19.79
N TYR A 106 4.97 -8.67 -20.97
CA TYR A 106 5.57 -8.13 -22.18
C TYR A 106 4.68 -8.42 -23.39
N ILE A 107 3.92 -7.43 -23.81
CA ILE A 107 2.96 -7.53 -24.90
C ILE A 107 3.63 -7.00 -26.17
N VAL A 108 3.77 -7.88 -27.16
CA VAL A 108 4.11 -7.46 -28.52
C VAL A 108 2.83 -6.97 -29.19
N LYS A 109 2.86 -5.75 -29.74
CA LYS A 109 1.72 -5.14 -30.45
C LYS A 109 1.38 -6.00 -31.67
N ASP A 110 0.28 -6.75 -31.58
CA ASP A 110 -0.17 -7.65 -32.65
C ASP A 110 -0.96 -6.85 -33.70
N PRO A 111 -0.75 -7.08 -35.01
CA PRO A 111 -1.58 -6.49 -36.05
C PRO A 111 -3.06 -6.92 -35.93
N ASP A 112 -3.33 -8.08 -35.34
CA ASP A 112 -4.68 -8.51 -34.97
C ASP A 112 -5.12 -7.81 -33.67
N LYS A 113 -6.11 -6.93 -33.81
CA LYS A 113 -6.63 -6.13 -32.69
C LYS A 113 -7.31 -6.97 -31.63
N GLU A 114 -7.93 -8.10 -31.99
CA GLU A 114 -8.60 -8.97 -31.01
C GLU A 114 -7.56 -9.62 -30.10
N ILE A 115 -6.48 -10.17 -30.70
CA ILE A 115 -5.36 -10.75 -29.95
C ILE A 115 -4.69 -9.69 -29.06
N PHE A 116 -4.47 -8.48 -29.59
CA PHE A 116 -3.85 -7.41 -28.83
C PHE A 116 -4.73 -6.96 -27.65
N GLN A 117 -6.04 -6.83 -27.86
CA GLN A 117 -7.01 -6.53 -26.82
C GLN A 117 -7.04 -7.62 -25.73
N GLU A 118 -7.08 -8.89 -26.11
CA GLU A 118 -7.04 -10.01 -25.17
C GLU A 118 -5.78 -9.96 -24.29
N ASN A 119 -4.61 -9.70 -24.88
CA ASN A 119 -3.37 -9.57 -24.14
C ASN A 119 -3.38 -8.38 -23.16
N LEU A 120 -3.87 -7.21 -23.58
CA LEU A 120 -3.99 -6.02 -22.71
C LEU A 120 -4.90 -6.29 -21.52
N THR A 121 -6.06 -6.89 -21.75
CA THR A 121 -7.06 -7.17 -20.71
C THR A 121 -6.59 -8.25 -19.74
N LEU A 122 -5.92 -9.30 -20.24
CA LEU A 122 -5.31 -10.34 -19.40
C LEU A 122 -4.21 -9.76 -18.48
N ALA A 123 -3.32 -8.94 -19.04
CA ALA A 123 -2.27 -8.28 -18.27
C ALA A 123 -2.87 -7.34 -17.21
N LEU A 124 -3.86 -6.53 -17.58
CA LEU A 124 -4.54 -5.62 -16.66
C LEU A 124 -5.24 -6.37 -15.50
N ASN A 125 -5.96 -7.46 -15.80
CA ASN A 125 -6.59 -8.28 -14.77
C ASN A 125 -5.55 -8.90 -13.83
N THR A 126 -4.44 -9.40 -14.38
CA THR A 126 -3.34 -9.98 -13.58
C THR A 126 -2.72 -8.94 -12.64
N ALA A 127 -2.46 -7.72 -13.13
CA ALA A 127 -2.00 -6.60 -12.31
C ALA A 127 -3.00 -6.26 -11.19
N TYR A 128 -4.30 -6.26 -11.50
CA TYR A 128 -5.36 -6.00 -10.53
C TYR A 128 -5.42 -7.06 -9.43
N GLN A 129 -5.35 -8.36 -9.78
CA GLN A 129 -5.33 -9.43 -8.79
C GLN A 129 -4.11 -9.33 -7.86
N ARG A 130 -2.94 -8.97 -8.41
CA ARG A 130 -1.74 -8.68 -7.60
C ARG A 130 -1.96 -7.49 -6.67
N TYR A 131 -2.48 -6.38 -7.18
CA TYR A 131 -2.80 -5.18 -6.41
C TYR A 131 -3.74 -5.49 -5.22
N VAL A 132 -4.83 -6.23 -5.48
CA VAL A 132 -5.77 -6.64 -4.43
C VAL A 132 -5.10 -7.56 -3.42
N SER A 133 -4.29 -8.51 -3.87
CA SER A 133 -3.59 -9.46 -2.98
C SER A 133 -2.59 -8.75 -2.06
N ILE A 134 -1.84 -7.79 -2.58
CA ILE A 134 -0.92 -6.95 -1.78
C ILE A 134 -1.72 -6.15 -0.75
N GLY A 135 -2.82 -5.50 -1.16
CA GLY A 135 -3.72 -4.78 -0.25
C GLY A 135 -4.28 -5.67 0.86
N GLN A 136 -4.73 -6.88 0.53
CA GLN A 136 -5.22 -7.86 1.51
C GLN A 136 -4.11 -8.35 2.45
N GLN A 137 -2.88 -8.52 1.95
CA GLN A 137 -1.74 -8.91 2.77
C GLN A 137 -1.34 -7.78 3.74
N SER A 138 -1.32 -6.53 3.29
CA SER A 138 -1.17 -5.37 4.17
C SER A 138 -2.27 -5.30 5.23
N ASP A 139 -3.53 -5.59 4.85
CA ASP A 139 -4.63 -5.68 5.81
C ASP A 139 -4.43 -6.80 6.85
N ARG A 140 -3.86 -7.94 6.47
CA ARG A 140 -3.49 -9.02 7.41
C ARG A 140 -2.34 -8.65 8.33
N VAL A 141 -1.33 -7.94 7.84
CA VAL A 141 -0.22 -7.43 8.65
C VAL A 141 -0.70 -6.37 9.65
N ASN A 142 -1.79 -5.67 9.33
CA ASN A 142 -2.44 -4.67 10.18
C ASN A 142 -3.50 -5.25 11.15
N MET A 143 -3.44 -6.55 11.47
CA MET A 143 -4.33 -7.19 12.45
C MET A 143 -3.56 -7.70 13.67
N LEU A 144 -4.12 -7.43 14.84
CA LEU A 144 -3.77 -8.06 16.10
C LEU A 144 -4.61 -9.33 16.27
N GLN A 145 -3.95 -10.48 16.39
CA GLN A 145 -4.60 -11.72 16.80
C GLN A 145 -4.47 -11.91 18.31
N ILE A 146 -5.59 -12.09 19.00
CA ILE A 146 -5.64 -12.40 20.44
C ILE A 146 -6.46 -13.67 20.69
N LYS A 147 -6.10 -14.40 21.75
CA LYS A 147 -6.88 -15.54 22.24
C LYS A 147 -7.75 -15.10 23.43
N VAL A 148 -9.07 -15.12 23.25
CA VAL A 148 -10.06 -14.77 24.27
C VAL A 148 -10.84 -16.03 24.64
N GLY A 149 -10.49 -16.63 25.78
CA GLY A 149 -10.99 -17.97 26.15
C GLY A 149 -10.48 -19.02 25.16
N GLU A 150 -11.39 -19.77 24.54
CA GLU A 150 -11.06 -20.75 23.49
C GLU A 150 -11.06 -20.15 22.07
N ASN A 151 -11.56 -18.92 21.92
CA ASN A 151 -11.72 -18.28 20.63
C ASN A 151 -10.49 -17.44 20.24
N ILE A 152 -10.19 -17.43 18.95
CA ILE A 152 -9.21 -16.51 18.36
C ILE A 152 -9.97 -15.33 17.75
N LYS A 153 -9.56 -14.11 18.11
CA LYS A 153 -10.14 -12.88 17.57
C LYS A 153 -9.07 -12.08 16.84
N ASN A 154 -9.38 -11.67 15.60
CA ASN A 154 -8.53 -10.82 14.78
C ASN A 154 -9.08 -9.40 14.81
N ILE A 155 -8.26 -8.42 15.19
CA ILE A 155 -8.67 -7.04 15.43
C ILE A 155 -7.74 -6.13 14.62
N LYS A 156 -8.28 -5.34 13.69
CA LYS A 156 -7.48 -4.36 12.94
C LYS A 156 -6.81 -3.38 13.90
N TYR A 157 -5.53 -3.06 13.71
CA TYR A 157 -4.81 -2.07 14.52
C TYR A 157 -5.51 -0.71 14.54
N ALA A 158 -6.10 -0.32 13.41
CA ALA A 158 -6.92 0.88 13.29
C ALA A 158 -8.17 0.87 14.18
N ASN A 159 -8.60 -0.27 14.74
CA ASN A 159 -9.73 -0.34 15.67
C ASN A 159 -9.29 -0.38 17.14
N ILE A 160 -7.99 -0.36 17.43
CA ILE A 160 -7.44 -0.42 18.78
C ILE A 160 -7.18 0.98 19.30
N TYR A 161 -7.77 1.33 20.45
CA TYR A 161 -7.46 2.55 21.18
C TYR A 161 -6.19 2.39 22.00
N TYR A 162 -6.16 1.42 22.91
CA TYR A 162 -5.00 1.14 23.76
C TYR A 162 -5.11 -0.24 24.41
N LEU A 163 -3.99 -0.69 24.99
CA LEU A 163 -3.92 -1.86 25.86
C LEU A 163 -3.53 -1.40 27.27
N GLU A 164 -4.10 -2.05 28.27
CA GLU A 164 -3.70 -1.90 29.67
C GLU A 164 -3.44 -3.24 30.35
N THR A 165 -2.67 -3.23 31.45
CA THR A 165 -2.59 -4.40 32.33
C THR A 165 -3.93 -4.61 33.02
N ALA A 166 -4.48 -5.82 32.95
CA ALA A 166 -5.68 -6.17 33.69
C ALA A 166 -5.38 -6.35 35.19
N THR A 167 -6.42 -6.45 36.01
CA THR A 167 -6.29 -6.73 37.45
C THR A 167 -5.78 -8.15 37.72
N VAL A 168 -6.04 -9.08 36.81
CA VAL A 168 -5.55 -10.46 36.88
C VAL A 168 -4.12 -10.54 36.36
N ALA A 169 -3.24 -11.21 37.11
CA ALA A 169 -1.84 -11.38 36.75
C ALA A 169 -1.68 -11.99 35.34
N HIS A 170 -0.72 -11.45 34.59
CA HIS A 170 -0.39 -11.85 33.21
C HIS A 170 -1.51 -11.67 32.17
N LYS A 171 -2.60 -10.96 32.50
CA LYS A 171 -3.61 -10.57 31.54
C LYS A 171 -3.48 -9.11 31.12
N LEU A 172 -3.78 -8.87 29.86
CA LEU A 172 -3.96 -7.55 29.27
C LEU A 172 -5.44 -7.35 28.96
N ARG A 173 -5.85 -6.09 29.01
CA ARG A 173 -7.15 -5.63 28.55
C ARG A 173 -6.95 -4.73 27.34
N LEU A 174 -7.54 -5.11 26.21
CA LEU A 174 -7.50 -4.40 24.94
C LEU A 174 -8.80 -3.61 24.77
N HIS A 175 -8.67 -2.31 24.59
CA HIS A 175 -9.77 -1.39 24.34
C HIS A 175 -9.86 -1.09 22.85
N THR A 176 -11.02 -1.37 22.25
CA THR A 176 -11.24 -1.27 20.81
C THR A 176 -12.53 -0.49 20.50
N LYS A 177 -12.78 -0.19 19.22
CA LYS A 177 -14.03 0.42 18.76
C LYS A 177 -15.25 -0.47 18.99
N ASP A 178 -15.09 -1.79 18.91
CA ASP A 178 -16.18 -2.78 19.01
C ASP A 178 -16.33 -3.39 20.41
N GLY A 179 -15.47 -3.01 21.36
CA GLY A 179 -15.58 -3.46 22.74
C GLY A 179 -14.25 -3.59 23.47
N THR A 180 -14.27 -4.34 24.56
CA THR A 180 -13.09 -4.58 25.40
C THR A 180 -12.84 -6.07 25.55
N TYR A 181 -11.58 -6.49 25.42
CA TYR A 181 -11.19 -7.90 25.45
C TYR A 181 -10.07 -8.15 26.45
N GLU A 182 -10.17 -9.23 27.23
CA GLU A 182 -9.09 -9.66 28.12
C GLU A 182 -8.43 -10.94 27.61
N PHE A 183 -7.10 -10.97 27.61
CA PHE A 183 -6.30 -12.10 27.11
C PHE A 183 -4.95 -12.15 27.83
N TYR A 184 -4.28 -13.31 27.80
CA TYR A 184 -2.95 -13.47 28.39
C TYR A 184 -1.87 -12.85 27.50
N GLY A 185 -0.95 -12.08 28.09
CA GLY A 185 0.15 -11.46 27.36
C GLY A 185 0.94 -10.46 28.18
N LYS A 186 2.00 -9.90 27.60
CA LYS A 186 2.78 -8.80 28.20
C LYS A 186 2.82 -7.63 27.23
N LEU A 187 2.63 -6.41 27.73
CA LEU A 187 2.57 -5.21 26.88
C LEU A 187 3.82 -5.03 26.00
N LYS A 188 5.00 -5.48 26.48
CA LYS A 188 6.25 -5.48 25.73
C LYS A 188 6.16 -6.21 24.39
N ASP A 189 5.36 -7.27 24.31
CA ASP A 189 5.21 -8.10 23.11
C ASP A 189 4.43 -7.34 22.01
N TYR A 190 3.67 -6.31 22.40
CA TYR A 190 2.82 -5.51 21.52
C TYR A 190 3.43 -4.15 21.16
N GLU A 191 4.51 -3.73 21.84
CA GLU A 191 5.18 -2.42 21.63
C GLU A 191 5.80 -2.25 20.24
N LYS A 192 6.14 -3.37 19.55
CA LYS A 192 6.85 -3.36 18.26
C LYS A 192 5.99 -3.81 17.07
N LEU A 193 4.69 -4.01 17.29
CA LEU A 193 3.80 -4.56 16.25
C LEU A 193 3.51 -3.57 15.13
N ASP A 194 3.40 -2.29 15.46
CA ASP A 194 3.15 -1.21 14.50
C ASP A 194 3.70 0.09 15.10
N SER A 195 4.17 0.99 14.23
CA SER A 195 4.65 2.31 14.58
C SER A 195 3.66 3.16 15.41
N ARG A 196 2.35 2.91 15.28
CA ARG A 196 1.29 3.62 16.01
C ARG A 196 1.21 3.26 17.49
N PHE A 197 1.73 2.09 17.89
CA PHE A 197 1.69 1.66 19.29
C PHE A 197 2.88 2.22 20.05
N ARG A 198 2.60 2.98 21.12
CA ARG A 198 3.62 3.61 21.96
C ARG A 198 3.40 3.33 23.43
N ARG A 199 4.46 2.86 24.08
CA ARG A 199 4.46 2.68 25.54
C ARG A 199 4.44 4.05 26.21
N CYS A 200 3.41 4.30 27.02
CA CYS A 200 3.30 5.55 27.78
C CYS A 200 3.42 5.35 29.31
N HIS A 201 3.16 4.14 29.80
CA HIS A 201 3.31 3.76 31.21
C HIS A 201 3.68 2.27 31.30
N ASN A 202 4.09 1.79 32.48
CA ASN A 202 4.27 0.36 32.71
C ASN A 202 2.95 -0.44 32.57
N SER A 203 1.83 0.26 32.69
CA SER A 203 0.48 -0.32 32.62
C SER A 203 -0.25 -0.01 31.32
N TYR A 204 0.30 0.82 30.43
CA TYR A 204 -0.41 1.30 29.24
C TYR A 204 0.44 1.27 27.97
N LEU A 205 -0.15 0.82 26.87
CA LEU A 205 0.38 0.90 25.50
C LEU A 205 -0.72 1.53 24.64
N ILE A 206 -0.49 2.74 24.14
CA ILE A 206 -1.51 3.52 23.43
C ILE A 206 -1.34 3.45 21.92
N ASN A 207 -2.44 3.59 21.19
CA ASN A 207 -2.40 3.95 19.78
C ASN A 207 -2.39 5.48 19.67
N ILE A 208 -1.29 6.05 19.15
CA ILE A 208 -1.10 7.50 19.05
C ILE A 208 -2.05 8.16 18.04
N ASP A 209 -2.62 7.41 17.11
CA ASP A 209 -3.62 7.91 16.16
C ASP A 209 -4.89 8.41 16.89
N TYR A 210 -5.14 7.88 18.10
CA TYR A 210 -6.30 8.19 18.92
C TYR A 210 -6.01 9.08 20.13
N MET A 211 -4.80 9.63 20.23
CA MET A 211 -4.46 10.60 21.28
C MET A 211 -5.08 11.96 20.96
N ILE A 212 -5.95 12.46 21.84
CA ILE A 212 -6.52 13.82 21.74
C ILE A 212 -5.63 14.83 22.45
N GLU A 213 -5.29 14.56 23.71
CA GLU A 213 -4.60 15.52 24.56
C GLU A 213 -3.60 14.79 25.47
N PHE A 214 -2.47 15.43 25.73
CA PHE A 214 -1.52 15.02 26.76
C PHE A 214 -1.28 16.19 27.72
N SER A 215 -1.54 15.98 29.01
CA SER A 215 -1.22 16.94 30.07
C SER A 215 0.07 16.54 30.78
N PRO A 216 1.19 17.26 30.56
CA PRO A 216 2.45 16.97 31.24
C PRO A 216 2.38 17.17 32.75
N LYS A 217 1.58 18.15 33.22
CA LYS A 217 1.39 18.45 34.65
C LYS A 217 0.68 17.30 35.36
N GLU A 218 -0.42 16.82 34.78
CA GLU A 218 -1.24 15.74 35.36
C GLU A 218 -0.67 14.35 35.04
N ARG A 219 0.32 14.27 34.14
CA ARG A 219 0.88 13.01 33.61
C ARG A 219 -0.22 12.08 33.10
N MET A 220 -1.18 12.65 32.40
CA MET A 220 -2.32 11.95 31.83
C MET A 220 -2.49 12.27 30.36
N LEU A 221 -2.92 11.25 29.62
CA LEU A 221 -3.28 11.33 28.22
C LEU A 221 -4.75 10.98 28.05
N THR A 222 -5.45 11.73 27.20
CA THR A 222 -6.86 11.49 26.86
C THR A 222 -6.96 10.89 25.47
N MET A 223 -7.62 9.74 25.41
CA MET A 223 -7.91 9.01 24.18
C MET A 223 -9.23 9.49 23.56
N SER A 224 -9.43 9.22 22.26
CA SER A 224 -10.64 9.64 21.54
C SER A 224 -11.94 8.97 21.99
N ASN A 225 -11.85 7.86 22.71
CA ASN A 225 -12.99 7.21 23.36
C ASN A 225 -13.31 7.82 24.75
N GLY A 226 -12.64 8.90 25.15
CA GLY A 226 -12.80 9.57 26.44
C GLY A 226 -12.01 8.96 27.59
N HIS A 227 -11.34 7.81 27.40
CA HIS A 227 -10.55 7.19 28.44
C HIS A 227 -9.26 7.97 28.72
N LYS A 228 -8.79 7.91 29.97
CA LYS A 228 -7.55 8.54 30.41
C LYS A 228 -6.49 7.48 30.71
N CYS A 229 -5.29 7.65 30.16
CA CYS A 229 -4.14 6.78 30.39
C CYS A 229 -3.05 7.53 31.16
N LEU A 230 -2.47 6.89 32.16
CA LEU A 230 -1.32 7.45 32.89
C LEU A 230 -0.08 7.50 31.99
N VAL A 231 0.81 8.45 32.27
CA VAL A 231 2.10 8.59 31.59
C VAL A 231 3.23 8.61 32.62
N SER A 232 4.28 7.80 32.42
CA SER A 232 5.46 7.85 33.28
C SER A 232 6.54 8.77 32.69
N PHE A 233 7.37 9.36 33.56
CA PHE A 233 8.52 10.20 33.16
C PHE A 233 9.44 9.53 32.14
N ARG A 234 9.64 8.21 32.29
CA ARG A 234 10.48 7.42 31.39
C ARG A 234 9.95 7.43 29.95
N TYR A 235 8.63 7.47 29.79
CA TYR A 235 7.95 7.31 28.51
C TYR A 235 7.45 8.64 27.93
N THR A 236 7.55 9.76 28.64
CA THR A 236 7.13 11.08 28.16
C THR A 236 7.79 11.47 26.83
N LYS A 237 9.06 11.07 26.61
CA LYS A 237 9.79 11.30 25.35
C LYS A 237 9.20 10.56 24.15
N ASN A 238 8.41 9.51 24.37
CA ASN A 238 7.85 8.67 23.30
C ASN A 238 6.48 9.16 22.80
N ILE A 239 5.91 10.20 23.44
CA ILE A 239 4.52 10.65 23.25
C ILE A 239 4.47 12.05 22.60
N THR A 240 5.62 12.70 22.43
CA THR A 240 5.69 13.98 21.73
C THR A 240 5.43 13.75 20.24
N ARG A 241 4.32 14.28 19.72
CA ARG A 241 4.20 14.54 18.29
C ARG A 241 5.37 15.45 17.91
N VAL A 242 6.20 14.98 17.00
CA VAL A 242 7.04 15.87 16.21
C VAL A 242 6.05 16.74 15.44
N ASN A 243 5.97 18.02 15.81
CA ASN A 243 5.24 19.01 15.02
C ASN A 243 5.87 19.10 13.62
#